data_AF-W2TQ13-F1
#
_entry.id   AF-W2TQ13-F1
#
_cell.length_a   1.000
_cell.length_b   1.000
_cell.length_c   1.000
_cell.angle_alpha   90.00
_cell.angle_beta   90.00
_cell.angle_gamma   90.00
#
_symmetry.space_group_name_H-M   'P 1'
#
loop_
_entity.id
_entity.type
_entity.pdbx_description
1 polymer ?
#
loop_
_entity_poly.entity_id
_entity_poly.type
_entity_poly.pdbx_seq_one_letter_code
_entity_poly.pdbx_strand_id
1 'polypeptide(L)'
;MVALQEFNRVMYGRNQKAQRWISCTDNIMQGMQYVSAAMYVRRVFDKVPTLKNIIFQMIEDLQKVFREIVITSDWMDNETKANALDKAKQMLRQVAYPDFVLDNAKLDDHYSGFSVEESDTYSQMVGKLSRWCLEYRYKQLIKPVDRTEFNFNSAVVNAYYSSTSNSIKLPAAIIQVPFFHPTFPRALNYGGIGAVIGHEIIHGFDDIGRQFDSFGNLRDWWNAGVKKKFEERSQCIINQYGKIEVPGTGLKVNGKLTQGENIADNGGIKQAFKAYKNYLLDHGEEMRIKGLEQYNNEQMFFLGYAMVIFNCSPTFSKDFYLKVREQYYASLAYL
;
A
#
# COMPACT_ATOMS: atom_id res chain seq x y z
N MET A 1 -22.17 -5.56 -26.44
CA MET A 1 -20.90 -6.22 -26.04
C MET A 1 -19.70 -5.95 -26.96
N VAL A 2 -19.91 -5.68 -28.26
CA VAL A 2 -18.83 -5.33 -29.22
C VAL A 2 -18.30 -3.91 -28.98
N ALA A 3 -19.20 -2.93 -28.75
CA ALA A 3 -18.82 -1.55 -28.49
C ALA A 3 -17.89 -1.36 -27.26
N LEU A 4 -18.15 -2.07 -26.14
CA LEU A 4 -17.27 -2.00 -24.96
C LEU A 4 -15.89 -2.61 -25.24
N GLN A 5 -15.81 -3.69 -26.03
CA GLN A 5 -14.52 -4.27 -26.38
C GLN A 5 -13.73 -3.35 -27.29
N GLU A 6 -14.42 -2.74 -28.27
CA GLU A 6 -13.78 -1.79 -29.18
C GLU A 6 -13.32 -0.54 -28.45
N PHE A 7 -14.13 0.00 -27.53
CA PHE A 7 -13.73 1.08 -26.65
C PHE A 7 -12.48 0.70 -25.83
N ASN A 8 -12.46 -0.48 -25.21
CA ASN A 8 -11.31 -0.92 -24.42
C ASN A 8 -10.06 -1.17 -25.28
N ARG A 9 -10.23 -1.61 -26.53
CA ARG A 9 -9.13 -1.79 -27.48
C ARG A 9 -8.51 -0.45 -27.85
N VAL A 10 -9.34 0.54 -28.15
CA VAL A 10 -8.89 1.90 -28.51
C VAL A 10 -8.27 2.62 -27.31
N MET A 11 -8.91 2.57 -26.14
CA MET A 11 -8.47 3.32 -24.96
C MET A 11 -7.30 2.68 -24.21
N TYR A 12 -7.24 1.35 -24.15
CA TYR A 12 -6.29 0.63 -23.29
C TYR A 12 -5.41 -0.37 -24.06
N GLY A 13 -5.52 -0.45 -25.39
CA GLY A 13 -4.76 -1.40 -26.21
C GLY A 13 -5.13 -2.88 -25.96
N ARG A 14 -6.27 -3.15 -25.31
CA ARG A 14 -6.66 -4.52 -24.94
C ARG A 14 -7.22 -5.28 -26.14
N ASN A 15 -6.42 -6.19 -26.69
CA ASN A 15 -6.79 -7.00 -27.85
C ASN A 15 -7.89 -8.03 -27.57
N GLN A 16 -8.03 -8.49 -26.32
CA GLN A 16 -9.02 -9.50 -25.93
C GLN A 16 -9.70 -9.15 -24.61
N LYS A 17 -10.91 -9.69 -24.42
CA LYS A 17 -11.60 -9.61 -23.13
C LYS A 17 -10.87 -10.45 -22.09
N ALA A 18 -10.93 -10.00 -20.84
CA ALA A 18 -10.55 -10.86 -19.71
C ALA A 18 -11.41 -12.13 -19.73
N GLN A 19 -10.85 -13.23 -19.22
CA GLN A 19 -11.61 -14.47 -19.03
C GLN A 19 -12.78 -14.21 -18.09
N ARG A 20 -13.95 -14.83 -18.36
CA ARG A 20 -15.20 -14.55 -17.63
C ARG A 20 -15.03 -14.65 -16.11
N TRP A 21 -14.33 -15.68 -15.63
CA TRP A 21 -14.13 -15.89 -14.20
C TRP A 21 -13.35 -14.75 -13.53
N ILE A 22 -12.43 -14.08 -14.24
CA ILE A 22 -11.69 -12.91 -13.73
C ILE A 22 -12.68 -11.78 -13.48
N SER A 23 -13.50 -11.42 -14.48
CA SER A 23 -14.50 -10.38 -14.34
C SER A 23 -15.55 -10.70 -13.26
N CYS A 24 -15.98 -11.96 -13.15
CA CYS A 24 -16.90 -12.38 -12.09
C CYS A 24 -16.26 -12.25 -10.70
N THR A 25 -14.98 -12.63 -10.57
CA THR A 25 -14.24 -12.53 -9.31
C THR A 25 -14.05 -11.06 -8.92
N ASP A 26 -13.64 -10.20 -9.86
CA ASP A 26 -13.47 -8.76 -9.61
C ASP A 26 -14.76 -8.09 -9.15
N ASN A 27 -15.91 -8.45 -9.72
CA ASN A 27 -17.20 -7.90 -9.33
C ASN A 27 -17.57 -8.27 -7.88
N ILE A 28 -17.34 -9.52 -7.48
CA ILE A 28 -17.57 -9.95 -6.08
C ILE A 28 -16.56 -9.31 -5.14
N MET A 29 -15.29 -9.20 -5.55
CA MET A 29 -14.26 -8.50 -4.77
C MET A 29 -14.61 -7.03 -4.52
N GLN A 30 -15.23 -6.34 -5.47
CA GLN A 30 -15.64 -4.95 -5.30
C GLN A 30 -16.95 -4.80 -4.53
N GLY A 31 -17.94 -5.67 -4.77
CA GLY A 31 -19.26 -5.57 -4.15
C GLY A 31 -19.35 -6.21 -2.76
N MET A 32 -18.54 -7.23 -2.48
CA MET A 32 -18.52 -7.99 -1.23
C MET A 32 -17.09 -8.14 -0.71
N GLN A 33 -16.47 -7.00 -0.40
CA GLN A 33 -15.06 -6.94 -0.02
C GLN A 33 -14.72 -7.79 1.21
N TYR A 34 -15.61 -7.85 2.22
CA TYR A 34 -15.33 -8.56 3.47
C TYR A 34 -15.49 -10.09 3.30
N VAL A 35 -16.40 -10.55 2.45
CA VAL A 35 -16.48 -11.97 2.06
C VAL A 35 -15.22 -12.39 1.31
N SER A 36 -14.80 -11.58 0.34
CA SER A 36 -13.59 -11.84 -0.45
C SER A 36 -12.33 -11.85 0.43
N ALA A 37 -12.25 -10.92 1.39
CA ALA A 37 -11.22 -10.88 2.40
C ALA A 37 -11.21 -12.17 3.25
N ALA A 38 -12.35 -12.59 3.80
CA ALA A 38 -12.47 -13.81 4.60
C ALA A 38 -11.98 -15.04 3.83
N MET A 39 -12.40 -15.19 2.57
CA MET A 39 -11.98 -16.31 1.71
C MET A 39 -10.47 -16.30 1.45
N TYR A 40 -9.91 -15.13 1.10
CA TYR A 40 -8.48 -15.00 0.82
C TYR A 40 -7.63 -15.26 2.05
N VAL A 41 -7.97 -14.63 3.18
CA VAL A 41 -7.20 -14.69 4.43
C VAL A 41 -7.14 -16.12 4.97
N ARG A 42 -8.28 -16.82 5.03
CA ARG A 42 -8.36 -18.21 5.47
C ARG A 42 -7.51 -19.15 4.62
N ARG A 43 -7.42 -18.87 3.32
CA ARG A 43 -6.73 -19.76 2.36
C ARG A 43 -5.23 -19.50 2.30
N VAL A 44 -4.82 -18.24 2.36
CA VAL A 44 -3.47 -17.78 2.00
C VAL A 44 -2.74 -17.20 3.21
N PHE A 45 -3.37 -16.32 3.98
CA PHE A 45 -2.68 -15.48 4.96
C PHE A 45 -2.56 -16.10 6.36
N ASP A 46 -3.62 -16.73 6.89
CA ASP A 46 -3.66 -17.26 8.27
C ASP A 46 -2.69 -18.43 8.53
N LYS A 47 -2.00 -18.90 7.49
CA LYS A 47 -0.97 -19.93 7.60
C LYS A 47 0.30 -19.45 8.32
N VAL A 48 0.45 -18.13 8.55
CA VAL A 48 1.61 -17.56 9.24
C VAL A 48 1.15 -16.51 10.28
N PRO A 49 0.85 -16.93 11.52
CA PRO A 49 0.28 -16.08 12.58
C PRO A 49 1.10 -14.83 12.94
N THR A 50 2.40 -14.82 12.61
CA THR A 50 3.35 -13.77 12.97
C THR A 50 3.49 -12.66 11.93
N LEU A 51 2.87 -12.78 10.75
CA LEU A 51 3.03 -11.79 9.66
C LEU A 51 2.59 -10.39 10.07
N LYS A 52 1.41 -10.27 10.70
CA LYS A 52 0.90 -8.98 11.19
C LYS A 52 1.92 -8.31 12.12
N ASN A 53 2.51 -9.06 13.06
CA ASN A 53 3.47 -8.53 14.03
C ASN A 53 4.76 -8.03 13.37
N ILE A 54 5.27 -8.75 12.37
CA ILE A 54 6.47 -8.30 11.63
C ILE A 54 6.19 -6.99 10.90
N ILE A 55 5.02 -6.87 10.25
CA ILE A 55 4.62 -5.64 9.56
C ILE A 55 4.42 -4.49 10.55
N PHE A 56 3.80 -4.74 11.72
CA PHE A 56 3.69 -3.72 12.76
C PHE A 56 5.04 -3.21 13.25
N GLN A 57 6.02 -4.10 13.45
CA GLN A 57 7.39 -3.70 13.82
C GLN A 57 8.01 -2.81 12.73
N MET A 58 7.88 -3.19 11.45
CA MET A 58 8.42 -2.39 10.34
C MET A 58 7.76 -1.01 10.26
N ILE A 59 6.45 -0.90 10.52
CA ILE A 59 5.76 0.40 10.62
C ILE A 59 6.37 1.24 11.75
N GLU A 60 6.63 0.65 12.91
CA GLU A 60 7.24 1.35 14.04
C GLU A 60 8.65 1.86 13.73
N ASP A 61 9.47 1.03 13.06
CA ASP A 61 10.81 1.43 12.62
C ASP A 61 10.76 2.63 11.66
N LEU A 62 9.81 2.61 10.71
CA LEU A 62 9.61 3.69 9.75
C LEU A 62 9.08 4.97 10.43
N GLN A 63 8.13 4.85 11.37
CA GLN A 63 7.65 6.00 12.15
C GLN A 63 8.74 6.62 13.02
N LYS A 64 9.63 5.81 13.59
CA LYS A 64 10.83 6.29 14.31
C LYS A 64 11.72 7.11 13.38
N VAL A 65 12.00 6.61 12.18
CA VAL A 65 12.79 7.33 11.18
C VAL A 65 12.10 8.60 10.70
N PHE A 66 10.79 8.57 10.46
CA PHE A 66 10.01 9.76 10.11
C PHE A 66 10.18 10.85 11.18
N ARG A 67 10.06 10.48 12.46
CA ARG A 67 10.29 11.39 13.59
C ARG A 67 11.67 12.01 13.56
N GLU A 68 12.72 11.22 13.33
CA GLU A 68 14.09 11.73 13.20
C GLU A 68 14.25 12.72 12.03
N ILE A 69 13.61 12.45 10.89
CA ILE A 69 13.63 13.33 9.71
C ILE A 69 12.92 14.65 10.02
N VAL A 70 11.76 14.61 10.68
CA VAL A 70 11.01 15.83 11.04
C VAL A 70 11.79 16.69 12.04
N ILE A 71 12.38 16.08 13.06
CA ILE A 71 13.15 16.81 14.08
C ILE A 71 14.37 17.51 13.47
N THR A 72 15.10 16.82 12.61
CA THR A 72 16.33 17.34 11.99
C THR A 72 16.09 18.24 10.78
N SER A 73 14.85 18.35 10.30
CA SER A 73 14.47 19.24 9.20
C SER A 73 14.78 20.71 9.51
N ASP A 74 15.39 21.42 8.57
CA ASP A 74 15.78 22.83 8.69
C ASP A 74 14.71 23.82 8.17
N TRP A 75 13.64 23.30 7.57
CA TRP A 75 12.69 24.13 6.83
C TRP A 75 11.34 24.31 7.50
N MET A 76 11.06 23.52 8.54
CA MET A 76 9.87 23.66 9.38
C MET A 76 10.23 24.36 10.70
N ASP A 77 9.34 25.23 11.20
CA ASP A 77 9.41 25.72 12.57
C ASP A 77 9.01 24.65 13.60
N ASN A 78 9.21 24.96 14.88
CA ASN A 78 8.96 24.03 15.98
C ASN A 78 7.48 23.65 16.14
N GLU A 79 6.54 24.57 15.87
CA GLU A 79 5.11 24.31 15.98
C GLU A 79 4.66 23.32 14.90
N THR A 80 5.07 23.57 13.65
CA THR A 80 4.76 22.69 12.51
C THR A 80 5.40 21.31 12.68
N LYS A 81 6.64 21.25 13.21
CA LYS A 81 7.27 19.98 13.59
C LYS A 81 6.44 19.23 14.63
N ALA A 82 6.01 19.91 15.70
CA ALA A 82 5.21 19.29 16.75
C ALA A 82 3.88 18.72 16.20
N ASN A 83 3.19 19.50 15.36
CA ASN A 83 1.95 19.06 14.70
C ASN A 83 2.18 17.88 13.75
N ALA A 84 3.28 17.88 12.99
CA ALA A 84 3.62 16.77 12.10
C ALA A 84 3.93 15.48 12.87
N LEU A 85 4.63 15.58 14.00
CA LEU A 85 4.90 14.45 14.89
C LEU A 85 3.64 13.91 15.55
N ASP A 86 2.74 14.80 16.00
CA ASP A 86 1.43 14.39 16.55
C ASP A 86 0.60 13.64 15.50
N LYS A 87 0.53 14.18 14.27
CA LYS A 87 -0.15 13.53 13.16
C LYS A 87 0.41 12.15 12.84
N ALA A 88 1.73 12.01 12.75
CA ALA A 88 2.37 10.72 12.50
C ALA A 88 2.11 9.72 13.65
N LYS A 89 2.10 10.19 14.90
CA LYS A 89 1.81 9.36 16.07
C LYS A 89 0.36 8.87 16.10
N GLN A 90 -0.59 9.71 15.69
CA GLN A 90 -2.02 9.38 15.64
C GLN A 90 -2.43 8.62 14.37
N MET A 91 -1.49 8.34 13.47
CA MET A 91 -1.75 7.63 12.24
C MET A 91 -2.16 6.18 12.54
N LEU A 92 -3.38 5.80 12.16
CA LEU A 92 -3.91 4.47 12.37
C LEU A 92 -3.26 3.46 11.43
N ARG A 93 -3.02 2.25 11.94
CA ARG A 93 -2.31 1.17 11.23
C ARG A 93 -3.27 0.04 10.93
N GLN A 94 -3.87 0.03 9.75
CA GLN A 94 -4.85 -0.99 9.34
C GLN A 94 -4.16 -2.06 8.50
N VAL A 95 -3.71 -3.13 9.17
CA VAL A 95 -2.84 -4.17 8.57
C VAL A 95 -3.61 -5.46 8.29
N ALA A 96 -3.40 -5.97 7.08
CA ALA A 96 -3.93 -7.19 6.48
C ALA A 96 -5.46 -7.22 6.33
N TYR A 97 -6.19 -7.38 7.44
CA TYR A 97 -7.63 -7.59 7.46
C TYR A 97 -8.24 -7.25 8.83
N PRO A 98 -9.51 -6.81 8.88
CA PRO A 98 -10.22 -6.58 10.13
C PRO A 98 -10.64 -7.93 10.74
N ASP A 99 -10.50 -8.09 12.05
CA ASP A 99 -10.63 -9.41 12.71
C ASP A 99 -12.02 -10.04 12.55
N PHE A 100 -13.08 -9.24 12.39
CA PHE A 100 -14.44 -9.76 12.28
C PHE A 100 -14.68 -10.62 11.02
N VAL A 101 -13.86 -10.49 9.97
CA VAL A 101 -14.04 -11.27 8.73
C VAL A 101 -13.73 -12.75 8.91
N LEU A 102 -13.05 -13.12 10.00
CA LEU A 102 -12.81 -14.52 10.35
C LEU A 102 -13.92 -15.12 11.21
N ASP A 103 -14.79 -14.30 11.78
CA ASP A 103 -15.95 -14.68 12.58
C ASP A 103 -17.20 -14.74 11.68
N ASN A 104 -17.69 -15.95 11.41
CA ASN A 104 -18.85 -16.15 10.53
C ASN A 104 -20.08 -15.38 11.01
N ALA A 105 -20.35 -15.34 12.31
CA ALA A 105 -21.56 -14.69 12.83
C ALA A 105 -21.50 -13.17 12.61
N LYS A 106 -20.33 -12.55 12.81
CA LYS A 106 -20.14 -11.11 12.55
C LYS A 106 -20.13 -10.78 11.07
N LEU A 107 -19.58 -11.66 10.24
CA LEU A 107 -19.61 -11.49 8.79
C LEU A 107 -21.05 -11.58 8.25
N ASP A 108 -21.83 -12.56 8.73
CA ASP A 108 -23.24 -12.71 8.36
C ASP A 108 -24.08 -11.52 8.86
N ASP A 109 -23.84 -11.03 10.08
CA ASP A 109 -24.49 -9.82 10.61
C ASP A 109 -24.19 -8.58 9.75
N HIS A 110 -22.93 -8.42 9.31
CA HIS A 110 -22.56 -7.33 8.41
C HIS A 110 -23.41 -7.34 7.13
N TYR A 111 -23.63 -8.51 6.53
CA TYR A 111 -24.43 -8.69 5.30
C TYR A 111 -25.91 -8.97 5.56
N SER A 112 -26.42 -8.67 6.76
CA SER A 112 -27.82 -8.88 7.12
C SER A 112 -28.77 -8.16 6.15
N GLY A 113 -29.84 -8.85 5.75
CA GLY A 113 -30.82 -8.38 4.77
C GLY A 113 -30.40 -8.54 3.30
N PHE A 114 -29.19 -9.04 3.02
CA PHE A 114 -28.80 -9.45 1.68
C PHE A 114 -29.03 -10.95 1.47
N SER A 115 -29.73 -11.31 0.40
CA SER A 115 -29.86 -12.71 -0.03
C SER A 115 -29.85 -12.84 -1.54
N VAL A 116 -29.34 -13.98 -2.01
CA VAL A 116 -29.38 -14.41 -3.41
C VAL A 116 -29.92 -15.83 -3.45
N GLU A 117 -30.77 -16.11 -4.43
CA GLU A 117 -31.39 -17.42 -4.63
C GLU A 117 -30.72 -18.13 -5.81
N GLU A 118 -30.69 -19.46 -5.81
CA GLU A 118 -30.14 -20.23 -6.95
C GLU A 118 -30.89 -19.96 -8.27
N SER A 119 -32.15 -19.52 -8.18
CA SER A 119 -32.99 -19.14 -9.32
C SER A 119 -32.74 -17.72 -9.85
N ASP A 120 -31.95 -16.89 -9.15
CA ASP A 120 -31.63 -15.55 -9.60
C ASP A 120 -30.77 -15.59 -10.87
N THR A 121 -31.13 -14.78 -11.85
CA THR A 121 -30.23 -14.45 -12.97
C THR A 121 -29.07 -13.59 -12.48
N TYR A 122 -27.95 -13.58 -13.20
CA TYR A 122 -26.80 -12.75 -12.87
C TYR A 122 -27.16 -11.26 -12.72
N SER A 123 -28.04 -10.72 -13.56
CA SER A 123 -28.51 -9.34 -13.46
C SER A 123 -29.33 -9.08 -12.19
N GLN A 124 -30.15 -10.05 -11.76
CA GLN A 124 -30.87 -9.97 -10.49
C GLN A 124 -29.89 -9.98 -9.31
N MET A 125 -28.88 -10.86 -9.30
CA MET A 125 -27.87 -10.89 -8.25
C MET A 125 -27.12 -9.54 -8.13
N VAL A 126 -26.65 -9.00 -9.27
CA VAL A 126 -25.98 -7.69 -9.31
C VAL A 126 -26.91 -6.57 -8.84
N GLY A 127 -28.19 -6.60 -9.24
CA GLY A 127 -29.18 -5.62 -8.81
C GLY A 127 -29.46 -5.66 -7.31
N LYS A 128 -29.60 -6.87 -6.73
CA LYS A 128 -29.78 -7.08 -5.28
C LYS A 128 -28.56 -6.57 -4.50
N LEU A 129 -27.35 -6.92 -4.93
CA LEU A 129 -26.12 -6.46 -4.28
C LEU A 129 -25.96 -4.93 -4.36
N SER A 130 -26.24 -4.34 -5.53
CA SER A 130 -26.18 -2.88 -5.70
C SER A 130 -27.16 -2.15 -4.77
N ARG A 131 -28.39 -2.69 -4.62
CA ARG A 131 -29.39 -2.13 -3.71
C ARG A 131 -28.93 -2.22 -2.26
N TRP A 132 -28.45 -3.38 -1.84
CA TRP A 132 -27.95 -3.58 -0.48
C TRP A 132 -26.77 -2.63 -0.16
N CYS A 133 -25.80 -2.51 -1.06
CA CYS A 133 -24.67 -1.57 -0.91
C CYS A 133 -25.15 -0.11 -0.76
N LEU A 134 -26.17 0.29 -1.53
CA LEU A 134 -26.74 1.63 -1.46
C LEU A 134 -27.44 1.86 -0.11
N GLU A 135 -28.28 0.93 0.33
CA GLU A 135 -28.97 0.99 1.62
C GLU A 135 -27.99 1.01 2.81
N TYR A 136 -26.94 0.18 2.76
CA TYR A 136 -25.87 0.20 3.76
C TYR A 136 -25.24 1.59 3.86
N ARG A 137 -24.83 2.19 2.74
CA ARG A 137 -24.22 3.54 2.69
C ARG A 137 -25.17 4.61 3.22
N TYR A 138 -26.45 4.58 2.86
CA TYR A 138 -27.43 5.53 3.40
C TYR A 138 -27.59 5.43 4.92
N LYS A 139 -27.58 4.20 5.48
CA LYS A 139 -27.62 4.00 6.94
C LYS A 139 -26.37 4.54 7.65
N GLN A 140 -25.23 4.67 6.96
CA GLN A 140 -24.02 5.26 7.55
C GLN A 140 -24.10 6.80 7.64
N LEU A 141 -24.91 7.48 6.83
CA LEU A 141 -24.99 8.95 6.84
C LEU A 141 -25.44 9.55 8.17
N ILE A 142 -26.21 8.80 8.96
CA ILE A 142 -26.73 9.21 10.27
C ILE A 142 -25.88 8.73 11.45
N LYS A 143 -24.76 8.05 11.17
CA LYS A 143 -23.84 7.51 12.18
C LYS A 143 -22.57 8.36 12.23
N PRO A 144 -21.92 8.46 13.41
CA PRO A 144 -20.60 9.05 13.48
C PRO A 144 -19.61 8.24 12.64
N VAL A 145 -18.62 8.91 12.06
CA VAL A 145 -17.55 8.26 11.29
C VAL A 145 -16.69 7.42 12.24
N ASP A 146 -16.57 6.12 11.95
CA ASP A 146 -15.59 5.25 12.59
C ASP A 146 -14.27 5.28 11.80
N ARG A 147 -13.27 5.98 12.33
CA ARG A 147 -11.93 6.05 11.71
C ARG A 147 -11.19 4.72 11.71
N THR A 148 -11.62 3.75 12.53
CA THR A 148 -10.97 2.45 12.67
C THR A 148 -11.50 1.41 11.66
N GLU A 149 -12.57 1.73 10.92
CA GLU A 149 -13.18 0.84 9.93
C GLU A 149 -12.22 0.52 8.76
N PHE A 150 -12.06 -0.76 8.46
CA PHE A 150 -11.26 -1.23 7.32
C PHE A 150 -12.05 -1.13 6.02
N ASN A 151 -12.12 0.07 5.45
CA ASN A 151 -12.83 0.31 4.19
C ASN A 151 -11.99 -0.03 2.94
N PHE A 152 -11.32 -1.19 2.94
CA PHE A 152 -10.58 -1.73 1.80
C PHE A 152 -10.76 -3.25 1.72
N ASN A 153 -10.53 -3.83 0.53
CA ASN A 153 -10.53 -5.27 0.35
C ASN A 153 -9.14 -5.85 0.65
N SER A 154 -9.04 -6.72 1.66
CA SER A 154 -7.80 -7.41 2.03
C SER A 154 -7.21 -8.30 0.93
N ALA A 155 -8.00 -8.72 -0.05
CA ALA A 155 -7.59 -9.56 -1.16
C ALA A 155 -7.03 -8.77 -2.37
N VAL A 156 -6.86 -7.46 -2.25
CA VAL A 156 -6.28 -6.60 -3.31
C VAL A 156 -4.79 -6.37 -3.07
N VAL A 157 -3.98 -6.51 -4.12
CA VAL A 157 -2.54 -6.19 -4.08
C VAL A 157 -2.37 -4.67 -4.25
N ASN A 158 -2.40 -3.94 -3.14
CA ASN A 158 -2.17 -2.49 -3.10
C ASN A 158 -1.86 -2.04 -1.66
N ALA A 159 -1.55 -0.77 -1.47
CA ALA A 159 -1.54 -0.07 -0.19
C ALA A 159 -2.18 1.31 -0.35
N TYR A 160 -2.63 1.91 0.76
CA TYR A 160 -3.29 3.20 0.72
C TYR A 160 -3.07 4.03 1.98
N TYR A 161 -3.04 5.35 1.81
CA TYR A 161 -3.24 6.32 2.86
C TYR A 161 -4.60 6.98 2.71
N SER A 162 -5.26 7.26 3.82
CA SER A 162 -6.56 7.93 3.84
C SER A 162 -6.51 9.14 4.75
N SER A 163 -6.57 10.33 4.13
CA SER A 163 -6.45 11.60 4.84
C SER A 163 -7.55 11.83 5.87
N THR A 164 -8.78 11.38 5.61
CA THR A 164 -9.94 11.60 6.49
C THR A 164 -9.95 10.71 7.73
N SER A 165 -9.31 9.55 7.69
CA SER A 165 -9.09 8.70 8.88
C SER A 165 -7.70 8.89 9.49
N ASN A 166 -6.78 9.56 8.79
CA ASN A 166 -5.34 9.56 9.05
C ASN A 166 -4.86 8.11 9.27
N SER A 167 -5.05 7.26 8.26
CA SER A 167 -4.72 5.82 8.36
C SER A 167 -3.95 5.30 7.17
N ILE A 168 -2.97 4.45 7.44
CA ILE A 168 -2.31 3.59 6.44
C ILE A 168 -3.03 2.23 6.39
N LYS A 169 -3.23 1.72 5.18
CA LYS A 169 -4.01 0.53 4.87
C LYS A 169 -3.17 -0.42 4.05
N LEU A 170 -2.88 -1.58 4.62
CA LEU A 170 -2.02 -2.60 4.02
C LEU A 170 -2.80 -3.90 3.89
N PRO A 171 -3.57 -4.10 2.80
CA PRO A 171 -4.24 -5.37 2.48
C PRO A 171 -3.39 -6.63 2.69
N ALA A 172 -4.02 -7.73 3.08
CA ALA A 172 -3.35 -9.02 3.26
C ALA A 172 -2.60 -9.45 1.98
N ALA A 173 -3.18 -9.16 0.81
CA ALA A 173 -2.64 -9.56 -0.47
C ALA A 173 -1.42 -8.76 -0.95
N ILE A 174 -1.04 -7.62 -0.35
CA ILE A 174 0.28 -7.01 -0.66
C ILE A 174 1.41 -7.62 0.18
N ILE A 175 1.08 -8.28 1.29
CA ILE A 175 2.05 -8.89 2.22
C ILE A 175 2.47 -10.28 1.69
N GLN A 176 3.07 -10.29 0.51
CA GLN A 176 3.58 -11.48 -0.17
C GLN A 176 4.72 -11.10 -1.11
N VAL A 177 5.39 -12.10 -1.67
CA VAL A 177 6.42 -11.89 -2.70
C VAL A 177 5.79 -11.19 -3.91
N PRO A 178 6.44 -10.16 -4.51
CA PRO A 178 7.81 -9.69 -4.29
C PRO A 178 8.01 -8.74 -3.10
N PHE A 179 6.94 -8.17 -2.54
CA PHE A 179 7.02 -7.10 -1.55
C PHE A 179 7.57 -7.58 -0.20
N PHE A 180 7.16 -8.78 0.23
CA PHE A 180 7.50 -9.30 1.55
C PHE A 180 7.58 -10.82 1.57
N HIS A 181 8.54 -11.34 2.32
CA HIS A 181 8.51 -12.72 2.80
C HIS A 181 9.19 -12.79 4.18
N PRO A 182 8.65 -13.55 5.15
CA PRO A 182 9.21 -13.58 6.50
C PRO A 182 10.64 -14.13 6.55
N THR A 183 11.03 -14.91 5.53
CA THR A 183 12.39 -15.48 5.43
C THR A 183 13.34 -14.66 4.56
N PHE A 184 12.88 -13.58 3.91
CA PHE A 184 13.79 -12.77 3.11
C PHE A 184 14.72 -11.94 4.01
N PRO A 185 15.94 -11.63 3.55
CA PRO A 185 16.79 -10.66 4.24
C PRO A 185 16.02 -9.35 4.42
N ARG A 186 16.26 -8.67 5.52
CA ARG A 186 15.67 -7.37 5.85
C ARG A 186 15.98 -6.34 4.78
N ALA A 187 17.15 -6.39 4.14
CA ALA A 187 17.42 -5.60 2.94
C ALA A 187 16.27 -5.63 1.92
N LEU A 188 15.78 -6.83 1.56
CA LEU A 188 14.70 -7.00 0.59
C LEU A 188 13.34 -6.60 1.17
N ASN A 189 13.07 -6.93 2.44
CA ASN A 189 11.80 -6.57 3.06
C ASN A 189 11.66 -5.05 3.25
N TYR A 190 12.70 -4.34 3.71
CA TYR A 190 12.67 -2.87 3.78
C TYR A 190 12.67 -2.24 2.38
N GLY A 191 13.38 -2.81 1.40
CA GLY A 191 13.36 -2.34 0.02
C GLY A 191 12.01 -2.55 -0.68
N GLY A 192 11.31 -3.64 -0.37
CA GLY A 192 9.99 -3.95 -0.88
C GLY A 192 8.87 -3.30 -0.06
N ILE A 193 8.27 -4.06 0.85
CA ILE A 193 7.12 -3.58 1.64
C ILE A 193 7.49 -2.40 2.54
N GLY A 194 8.73 -2.28 3.02
CA GLY A 194 9.14 -1.14 3.83
C GLY A 194 9.08 0.18 3.08
N ALA A 195 9.47 0.20 1.80
CA ALA A 195 9.36 1.38 0.95
C ALA A 195 7.89 1.73 0.66
N VAL A 196 7.04 0.72 0.45
CA VAL A 196 5.57 0.91 0.32
C VAL A 196 4.98 1.51 1.60
N ILE A 197 5.30 0.98 2.78
CA ILE A 197 4.82 1.54 4.05
C ILE A 197 5.32 2.99 4.22
N GLY A 198 6.59 3.24 3.90
CA GLY A 198 7.16 4.59 3.93
C GLY A 198 6.45 5.56 2.99
N HIS A 199 6.07 5.10 1.79
CA HIS A 199 5.29 5.87 0.82
C HIS A 199 3.92 6.26 1.41
N GLU A 200 3.18 5.32 1.99
CA GLU A 200 1.88 5.60 2.62
C GLU A 200 1.99 6.54 3.84
N ILE A 201 3.07 6.46 4.62
CA ILE A 201 3.31 7.42 5.71
C ILE A 201 3.50 8.83 5.15
N ILE A 202 4.21 9.00 4.03
CA ILE A 202 4.45 10.32 3.42
C ILE A 202 3.20 10.91 2.79
N HIS A 203 2.27 10.10 2.30
CA HIS A 203 0.98 10.63 1.86
C HIS A 203 0.25 11.40 2.96
N GLY A 204 0.55 11.18 4.25
CA GLY A 204 0.09 12.05 5.33
C GLY A 204 0.60 13.49 5.27
N PHE A 205 1.62 13.78 4.46
CA PHE A 205 2.40 15.03 4.46
C PHE A 205 2.72 15.53 3.04
N ASP A 206 2.18 14.90 2.00
CA ASP A 206 2.28 15.36 0.61
C ASP A 206 1.44 16.62 0.36
N ASP A 207 1.24 17.00 -0.90
CA ASP A 207 0.49 18.20 -1.28
C ASP A 207 -0.99 18.17 -0.85
N ILE A 208 -1.60 16.99 -0.74
CA ILE A 208 -3.00 16.79 -0.33
C ILE A 208 -3.06 16.48 1.17
N GLY A 209 -2.36 15.46 1.63
CA GLY A 209 -2.39 14.97 2.99
C GLY A 209 -2.00 16.02 4.01
N ARG A 210 -1.04 16.91 3.69
CA ARG A 210 -0.67 18.02 4.60
C ARG A 210 -1.84 18.93 4.96
N GLN A 211 -2.92 18.94 4.18
CA GLN A 211 -4.07 19.82 4.41
C GLN A 211 -5.01 19.26 5.50
N PHE A 212 -4.75 18.04 5.97
CA PHE A 212 -5.53 17.37 7.00
C PHE A 212 -4.76 17.32 8.32
N ASP A 213 -5.44 17.50 9.44
CA ASP A 213 -4.84 17.39 10.79
C ASP A 213 -4.70 15.94 11.26
N SER A 214 -4.27 15.72 12.52
CA SER A 214 -4.07 14.40 13.11
C SER A 214 -5.36 13.57 13.29
N PHE A 215 -6.52 14.24 13.25
CA PHE A 215 -7.83 13.61 13.33
C PHE A 215 -8.48 13.39 11.95
N GLY A 216 -7.83 13.86 10.88
CA GLY A 216 -8.33 13.75 9.51
C GLY A 216 -9.30 14.85 9.11
N ASN A 217 -9.31 15.99 9.82
CA ASN A 217 -10.10 17.15 9.43
C ASN A 217 -9.30 18.02 8.45
N LEU A 218 -9.96 18.52 7.41
CA LEU A 218 -9.37 19.54 6.53
C LEU A 218 -9.17 20.83 7.33
N ARG A 219 -7.91 21.12 7.68
CA ARG A 219 -7.54 22.24 8.52
C ARG A 219 -6.17 22.76 8.11
N ASP A 220 -6.04 24.06 8.07
CA ASP A 220 -4.76 24.70 7.84
C ASP A 220 -3.95 24.79 9.14
N TRP A 221 -2.92 23.94 9.26
CA TRP A 221 -2.05 23.85 10.45
C TRP A 221 -0.59 24.23 10.17
N TRP A 222 -0.31 24.79 8.98
CA TRP A 222 1.01 25.31 8.60
C TRP A 222 0.96 26.83 8.47
N ASN A 223 1.95 27.54 9.00
CA ASN A 223 2.08 28.96 8.71
C ASN A 223 2.54 29.21 7.26
N ALA A 224 2.39 30.46 6.82
CA ALA A 224 2.72 30.87 5.46
C ALA A 224 4.20 30.63 5.07
N GLY A 225 5.13 30.78 6.03
CA GLY A 225 6.56 30.57 5.79
C GLY A 225 6.88 29.10 5.48
N VAL A 226 6.30 28.16 6.23
CA VAL A 226 6.49 26.72 6.00
C VAL A 226 5.84 26.28 4.70
N LYS A 227 4.64 26.78 4.38
CA LYS A 227 3.98 26.51 3.10
C LYS A 227 4.84 26.91 1.91
N LYS A 228 5.37 28.13 1.92
CA LYS A 228 6.26 28.61 0.86
C LYS A 228 7.49 27.71 0.71
N LYS A 229 8.13 27.33 1.81
CA LYS A 229 9.30 26.42 1.81
C LYS A 229 8.96 25.01 1.29
N PHE A 230 7.73 24.53 1.52
CA PHE A 230 7.25 23.27 0.96
C PHE A 230 6.98 23.37 -0.53
N GLU A 231 6.35 24.45 -0.98
CA GLU A 231 6.11 24.72 -2.40
C GLU A 231 7.43 24.80 -3.18
N GLU A 232 8.43 25.52 -2.64
CA GLU A 232 9.78 25.60 -3.22
C GLU A 232 10.44 24.22 -3.37
N ARG A 233 10.34 23.37 -2.34
CA ARG A 233 10.88 22.00 -2.38
C ARG A 233 10.12 21.10 -3.34
N SER A 234 8.80 21.20 -3.33
CA SER A 234 7.93 20.44 -4.23
C SER A 234 8.16 20.81 -5.69
N GLN A 235 8.47 22.08 -5.97
CA GLN A 235 8.80 22.54 -7.32
C GLN A 235 10.04 21.83 -7.89
N CYS A 236 11.01 21.43 -7.05
CA CYS A 236 12.14 20.62 -7.47
C CYS A 236 11.68 19.26 -8.04
N ILE A 237 10.75 18.59 -7.35
CA ILE A 237 10.16 17.32 -7.78
C ILE A 237 9.37 17.51 -9.08
N ILE A 238 8.51 18.52 -9.15
CA ILE A 238 7.75 18.85 -10.37
C ILE A 238 8.70 19.04 -11.56
N ASN A 239 9.79 19.79 -11.36
CA ASN A 239 10.76 20.08 -12.41
C ASN A 239 11.57 18.84 -12.82
N GLN A 240 11.90 17.96 -11.88
CA GLN A 240 12.62 16.72 -12.15
C GLN A 240 11.77 15.77 -13.00
N TYR A 241 10.57 15.46 -12.53
CA TYR A 241 9.68 14.51 -13.22
C TYR A 241 9.12 15.09 -14.52
N GLY A 242 8.88 16.41 -14.58
CA GLY A 242 8.44 17.10 -15.79
C GLY A 242 9.43 17.08 -16.96
N LYS A 243 10.69 16.68 -16.72
CA LYS A 243 11.71 16.50 -17.77
C LYS A 243 11.72 15.10 -18.37
N ILE A 244 11.04 14.13 -17.76
CA ILE A 244 11.03 12.75 -18.21
C ILE A 244 10.10 12.63 -19.43
N GLU A 245 10.65 12.17 -20.54
CA GLU A 245 9.89 11.83 -21.74
C GLU A 245 9.45 10.37 -21.68
N VAL A 246 8.19 10.10 -22.00
CA VAL A 246 7.66 8.74 -22.08
C VAL A 246 8.14 8.11 -23.39
N PRO A 247 8.94 7.03 -23.34
CA PRO A 247 9.58 6.47 -24.53
C PRO A 247 8.59 6.16 -25.65
N GLY A 248 8.93 6.58 -26.87
CA GLY A 248 8.15 6.30 -28.07
C GLY A 248 6.86 7.14 -28.23
N THR A 249 6.60 8.11 -27.36
CA THR A 249 5.39 8.96 -27.45
C THR A 249 5.67 10.42 -27.77
N GLY A 250 6.90 10.92 -27.53
CA GLY A 250 7.22 12.36 -27.61
C GLY A 250 6.56 13.21 -26.51
N LEU A 251 5.84 12.59 -25.56
CA LEU A 251 5.14 13.26 -24.47
C LEU A 251 5.98 13.25 -23.20
N LYS A 252 5.91 14.34 -22.43
CA LYS A 252 6.56 14.44 -21.11
C LYS A 252 5.57 14.10 -20.00
N VAL A 253 6.09 13.50 -18.93
CA VAL A 253 5.34 13.31 -17.69
C VAL A 253 4.88 14.66 -17.14
N ASN A 254 3.64 14.76 -16.69
CA ASN A 254 3.16 15.96 -16.01
C ASN A 254 3.59 15.94 -14.54
N GLY A 255 4.74 16.56 -14.25
CA GLY A 255 5.32 16.57 -12.90
C GLY A 255 4.45 17.22 -11.83
N LYS A 256 3.51 18.10 -12.19
CA LYS A 256 2.52 18.66 -11.26
C LYS A 256 1.41 17.67 -10.95
N LEU A 257 0.94 16.95 -11.97
CA LEU A 257 -0.09 15.91 -11.82
C LEU A 257 0.40 14.74 -10.95
N THR A 258 1.67 14.35 -11.09
CA THR A 258 2.25 13.22 -10.35
C THR A 258 2.94 13.63 -9.04
N GLN A 259 2.87 14.90 -8.66
CA GLN A 259 3.66 15.47 -7.56
C GLN A 259 3.49 14.71 -6.24
N GLY A 260 2.27 14.41 -5.81
CA GLY A 260 2.00 13.74 -4.54
C GLY A 260 2.65 12.36 -4.46
N GLU A 261 2.42 11.53 -5.49
CA GLU A 261 3.05 10.21 -5.65
C GLU A 261 4.59 10.32 -5.68
N ASN A 262 5.13 11.28 -6.41
CA ASN A 262 6.58 11.47 -6.47
C ASN A 262 7.17 11.89 -5.11
N ILE A 263 6.47 12.73 -4.33
CA ILE A 263 6.85 13.08 -2.96
C ILE A 263 6.84 11.83 -2.08
N ALA A 264 5.78 11.02 -2.19
CA ALA A 264 5.61 9.78 -1.44
C ALA A 264 6.71 8.75 -1.76
N ASP A 265 7.02 8.54 -3.04
CA ASP A 265 8.10 7.64 -3.48
C ASP A 265 9.46 8.08 -2.93
N ASN A 266 9.82 9.35 -3.10
CA ASN A 266 11.13 9.87 -2.67
C ASN A 266 11.26 9.85 -1.14
N GLY A 267 10.21 10.24 -0.42
CA GLY A 267 10.20 10.23 1.03
C GLY A 267 10.14 8.80 1.60
N GLY A 268 9.40 7.90 0.96
CA GLY A 268 9.20 6.51 1.36
C GLY A 268 10.46 5.68 1.25
N ILE A 269 11.14 5.70 0.09
CA ILE A 269 12.41 4.99 -0.07
C ILE A 269 13.50 5.52 0.87
N LYS A 270 13.56 6.85 1.06
CA LYS A 270 14.51 7.48 1.99
C LYS A 270 14.29 7.02 3.43
N GLN A 271 13.03 6.95 3.87
CA GLN A 271 12.68 6.42 5.18
C GLN A 271 13.03 4.95 5.32
N ALA A 272 12.65 4.13 4.34
CA ALA A 272 12.89 2.69 4.37
C ALA A 272 14.38 2.34 4.38
N PHE A 273 15.19 3.04 3.60
CA PHE A 273 16.64 2.83 3.60
C PHE A 273 17.25 3.21 4.95
N LYS A 274 16.84 4.33 5.52
CA LYS A 274 17.33 4.72 6.86
C LYS A 274 16.84 3.78 7.96
N ALA A 275 15.61 3.26 7.87
CA ALA A 275 15.11 2.23 8.79
C ALA A 275 15.92 0.94 8.69
N TYR A 276 16.29 0.54 7.46
CA TYR A 276 17.18 -0.59 7.25
C TYR A 276 18.57 -0.37 7.85
N LYS A 277 19.16 0.82 7.68
CA LYS A 277 20.44 1.17 8.31
C LYS A 277 20.34 1.12 9.84
N ASN A 278 19.25 1.61 10.43
CA ASN A 278 19.02 1.51 11.87
C ASN A 278 18.90 0.05 12.33
N TYR A 279 18.19 -0.79 11.56
CA TYR A 279 18.11 -2.23 11.83
C TYR A 279 19.50 -2.89 11.88
N LEU A 280 20.39 -2.58 10.93
CA LEU A 280 21.76 -3.10 10.91
C LEU A 280 22.60 -2.62 12.10
N LEU A 281 22.37 -1.40 12.61
CA LEU A 281 23.05 -0.93 13.82
C LEU A 281 22.66 -1.75 15.05
N ASP A 282 21.40 -2.18 15.13
CA ASP A 282 20.88 -2.93 16.27
C ASP A 282 21.17 -4.45 16.18
N HIS A 283 21.26 -5.00 14.97
CA HIS A 283 21.34 -6.46 14.73
C HIS A 283 22.63 -6.95 14.06
N GLY A 284 23.47 -6.03 13.57
CA GLY A 284 24.65 -6.35 12.77
C GLY A 284 24.34 -6.60 11.29
N GLU A 285 25.39 -6.86 10.51
CA GLU A 285 25.29 -7.13 9.07
C GLU A 285 24.59 -8.45 8.77
N GLU A 286 23.71 -8.44 7.76
CA GLU A 286 23.06 -9.65 7.27
C GLU A 286 24.00 -10.46 6.36
N MET A 287 23.82 -11.77 6.35
CA MET A 287 24.51 -12.65 5.41
C MET A 287 24.17 -12.26 3.95
N ARG A 288 25.18 -12.29 3.08
CA ARG A 288 24.98 -12.10 1.64
C ARG A 288 24.11 -13.24 1.08
N ILE A 289 23.30 -12.91 0.07
CA ILE A 289 22.46 -13.89 -0.63
C ILE A 289 23.37 -14.77 -1.51
N LYS A 290 23.20 -16.08 -1.41
CA LYS A 290 24.04 -17.05 -2.12
C LYS A 290 23.78 -16.99 -3.63
N GLY A 291 24.83 -16.98 -4.43
CA GLY A 291 24.77 -16.77 -5.88
C GLY A 291 24.54 -15.32 -6.32
N LEU A 292 24.52 -14.38 -5.36
CA LEU A 292 24.42 -12.93 -5.56
C LEU A 292 25.43 -12.17 -4.67
N GLU A 293 26.48 -12.83 -4.21
CA GLU A 293 27.46 -12.30 -3.25
C GLU A 293 28.24 -11.10 -3.80
N GLN A 294 28.22 -10.89 -5.13
CA GLN A 294 28.77 -9.69 -5.76
C GLN A 294 28.02 -8.40 -5.37
N TYR A 295 26.80 -8.51 -4.83
CA TYR A 295 26.02 -7.39 -4.34
C TYR A 295 26.03 -7.34 -2.81
N ASN A 296 26.29 -6.16 -2.26
CA ASN A 296 26.12 -5.92 -0.84
C ASN A 296 24.65 -5.72 -0.46
N ASN A 297 24.33 -5.72 0.84
CA ASN A 297 22.95 -5.70 1.30
C ASN A 297 22.25 -4.37 0.99
N GLU A 298 22.98 -3.26 0.92
CA GLU A 298 22.43 -1.97 0.48
C GLU A 298 22.08 -2.00 -1.02
N GLN A 299 22.92 -2.59 -1.85
CA GLN A 299 22.61 -2.84 -3.26
C GLN A 299 21.40 -3.79 -3.38
N MET A 300 21.32 -4.82 -2.54
CA MET A 300 20.17 -5.71 -2.50
C MET A 300 18.88 -4.97 -2.10
N PHE A 301 18.95 -4.01 -1.17
CA PHE A 301 17.81 -3.15 -0.82
C PHE A 301 17.26 -2.42 -2.06
N PHE A 302 18.14 -1.74 -2.83
CA PHE A 302 17.71 -0.99 -4.01
C PHE A 302 17.28 -1.90 -5.16
N LEU A 303 17.87 -3.10 -5.29
CA LEU A 303 17.39 -4.12 -6.23
C LEU A 303 15.99 -4.62 -5.85
N GLY A 304 15.73 -4.87 -4.56
CA GLY A 304 14.41 -5.25 -4.05
C GLY A 304 13.36 -4.17 -4.34
N TYR A 305 13.68 -2.90 -4.07
CA TYR A 305 12.82 -1.76 -4.40
C TYR A 305 12.51 -1.69 -5.90
N ALA A 306 13.56 -1.77 -6.73
CA ALA A 306 13.39 -1.75 -8.18
C ALA A 306 12.48 -2.90 -8.66
N MET A 307 12.63 -4.12 -8.13
CA MET A 307 11.79 -5.26 -8.54
C MET A 307 10.31 -5.11 -8.19
N VAL A 308 9.99 -4.36 -7.15
CA VAL A 308 8.59 -4.06 -6.78
C VAL A 308 7.96 -3.05 -7.75
N ILE A 309 8.75 -2.09 -8.24
CA ILE A 309 8.26 -0.99 -9.09
C ILE A 309 8.36 -1.30 -10.58
N PHE A 310 9.32 -2.14 -10.98
CA PHE A 310 9.51 -2.53 -12.37
C PHE A 310 8.58 -3.67 -12.76
N ASN A 311 7.65 -3.39 -13.68
CA ASN A 311 6.76 -4.36 -14.29
C ASN A 311 7.38 -5.08 -15.51
N CYS A 312 8.68 -5.39 -15.48
CA CYS A 312 9.38 -6.02 -16.62
C CYS A 312 9.56 -7.53 -16.40
N SER A 313 8.95 -8.30 -17.30
CA SER A 313 9.04 -9.76 -17.48
C SER A 313 8.83 -10.63 -16.22
N PRO A 314 7.69 -11.34 -16.11
CA PRO A 314 7.41 -12.29 -15.02
C PRO A 314 8.51 -13.34 -14.77
N THR A 315 9.37 -13.61 -15.75
CA THR A 315 10.44 -14.62 -15.64
C THR A 315 11.62 -14.17 -14.79
N PHE A 316 12.10 -12.93 -14.94
CA PHE A 316 13.29 -12.48 -14.20
C PHE A 316 13.00 -12.31 -12.70
N SER A 317 11.84 -11.72 -12.36
CA SER A 317 11.41 -11.61 -10.97
C SER A 317 11.22 -12.98 -10.33
N LYS A 318 10.59 -13.92 -11.03
CA LYS A 318 10.36 -15.29 -10.53
C LYS A 318 11.66 -16.04 -10.23
N ASP A 319 12.63 -16.06 -11.15
CA ASP A 319 13.89 -16.79 -10.97
C ASP A 319 14.73 -16.22 -9.83
N PHE A 320 14.74 -14.89 -9.66
CA PHE A 320 15.39 -14.23 -8.55
C PHE A 320 14.78 -14.64 -7.21
N TYR A 321 13.45 -14.55 -7.06
CA TYR A 321 12.79 -14.90 -5.80
C TYR A 321 12.82 -16.40 -5.52
N LEU A 322 12.89 -17.27 -6.53
CA LEU A 322 13.14 -18.70 -6.34
C LEU A 322 14.53 -18.96 -5.73
N LYS A 323 15.58 -18.30 -6.25
CA LYS A 323 16.93 -18.41 -5.65
C LYS A 323 16.97 -17.93 -4.21
N VAL A 324 16.32 -16.80 -3.92
CA VAL A 324 16.20 -16.32 -2.53
C VAL A 324 15.43 -17.33 -1.69
N ARG A 325 14.29 -17.84 -2.16
CA ARG A 325 13.45 -18.79 -1.41
C ARG A 325 14.17 -20.11 -1.12
N GLU A 326 14.79 -20.73 -2.11
CA GLU A 326 15.48 -22.04 -1.97
C GLU A 326 16.57 -21.99 -0.88
N GLN A 327 17.28 -20.87 -0.76
CA GLN A 327 18.32 -20.71 0.25
C GLN A 327 17.75 -20.74 1.68
N TYR A 328 16.67 -20.01 1.94
CA TYR A 328 16.14 -19.88 3.30
C TYR A 328 15.31 -21.09 3.76
N TYR A 329 14.73 -21.85 2.82
CA TYR A 329 14.15 -23.16 3.15
C TYR A 329 15.23 -24.23 3.38
N ALA A 330 16.36 -24.17 2.67
CA ALA A 330 17.48 -25.09 2.92
C ALA A 330 18.13 -24.87 4.30
N SER A 331 18.15 -23.63 4.82
CA SER A 331 18.65 -23.36 6.18
C SER A 331 17.71 -23.78 7.31
N LEU A 332 16.41 -23.96 7.03
CA LEU A 332 15.43 -24.45 8.00
C LEU A 332 15.30 -25.98 8.03
N ALA A 333 15.91 -26.69 7.07
CA ALA A 333 15.98 -28.15 7.08
C ALA A 333 17.16 -28.71 7.92
N TYR A 334 17.96 -27.82 8.51
CA TYR A 334 19.14 -28.14 9.33
C TYR A 334 19.04 -27.62 10.78
N LEU A 335 17.86 -27.17 11.21
CA LEU A 335 17.47 -26.91 12.60
C LEU A 335 16.20 -27.73 12.89
#